data_AF-A0A355SE45-F1
#
_entry.id   AF-A0A355SE45-F1
#
_cell.length_a   1.000
_cell.length_b   1.000
_cell.length_c   1.000
_cell.angle_alpha   90.00
_cell.angle_beta   90.00
_cell.angle_gamma   90.00
#
_symmetry.space_group_name_H-M   'P 1'
#
loop_
_entity.id
_entity.type
_entity.pdbx_description
1 polymer ?
#
loop_
_entity_poly.entity_id
_entity_poly.type
_entity_poly.pdbx_seq_one_letter_code
_entity_poly.pdbx_strand_id
1 'polypeptide(L)'
;TPLSPISIIFGKLLSSISQIMLLIIVSLPVFSVVFLFGGISLLDMGELFAFYILTALTLGALGLFFSTFFKRSSVSGVASYGAMAFLILGTLLLSAMYMYSYVERTGKPMAFTPILLYINPMAGFASLLADQFGTGISVMRLFGNSVSANAGGMPLWEGNMIFDGCIIVITLLLSIVKINPVRKNI
;
A
#
# COMPACT_ATOMS: atom_id res chain seq x y z
N THR A 1 -34.12 9.49 -9.25
CA THR A 1 -33.26 8.82 -10.23
C THR A 1 -32.48 7.73 -9.52
N PRO A 2 -32.50 6.46 -9.97
CA PRO A 2 -31.73 5.42 -9.30
C PRO A 2 -30.25 5.71 -9.51
N LEU A 3 -29.55 6.04 -8.43
CA LEU A 3 -28.10 6.24 -8.46
C LEU A 3 -27.44 4.90 -8.83
N SER A 4 -26.50 4.94 -9.77
CA SER A 4 -25.69 3.76 -10.11
C SER A 4 -24.98 3.26 -8.84
N PRO A 5 -24.97 1.94 -8.54
CA PRO A 5 -24.25 1.37 -7.40
C PRO A 5 -22.79 1.83 -7.32
N ILE A 6 -22.17 2.08 -8.48
CA ILE A 6 -20.81 2.62 -8.61
C ILE A 6 -20.72 4.03 -8.01
N SER A 7 -21.65 4.93 -8.34
CA SER A 7 -21.66 6.30 -7.79
C SER A 7 -21.84 6.35 -6.27
N ILE A 8 -22.61 5.40 -5.72
CA ILE A 8 -22.81 5.28 -4.26
C ILE A 8 -21.50 4.83 -3.58
N ILE A 9 -20.81 3.86 -4.17
CA ILE A 9 -19.56 3.30 -3.62
C ILE A 9 -18.43 4.31 -3.71
N PHE A 10 -18.27 5.01 -4.84
CA PHE A 10 -17.30 6.10 -4.97
C PHE A 10 -17.59 7.26 -4.01
N GLY A 11 -18.87 7.63 -3.82
CA GLY A 11 -19.25 8.65 -2.84
C GLY A 11 -18.89 8.24 -1.39
N LYS A 12 -19.11 6.98 -1.03
CA LYS A 12 -18.70 6.43 0.28
C LYS A 12 -17.18 6.42 0.44
N LEU A 13 -16.45 6.01 -0.59
CA LEU A 13 -14.99 5.98 -0.58
C LEU A 13 -14.40 7.38 -0.41
N LEU A 14 -14.84 8.34 -1.22
CA LEU A 14 -14.38 9.74 -1.14
C LEU A 14 -14.71 10.35 0.22
N SER A 15 -15.89 10.05 0.77
CA SER A 15 -16.25 10.50 2.12
C SER A 15 -15.32 9.92 3.18
N SER A 16 -14.96 8.64 3.10
CA SER A 16 -14.14 7.98 4.12
C SER A 16 -12.68 8.42 4.09
N ILE A 17 -12.13 8.74 2.92
CA ILE A 17 -10.74 9.18 2.78
C ILE A 17 -10.57 10.71 2.81
N SER A 18 -11.67 11.47 2.86
CA SER A 18 -11.65 12.95 2.76
C SER A 18 -10.72 13.63 3.77
N GLN A 19 -10.72 13.17 5.02
CA GLN A 19 -9.82 13.70 6.05
C GLN A 19 -8.35 13.37 5.74
N ILE A 20 -8.06 12.19 5.20
CA ILE A 20 -6.68 11.83 4.81
C ILE A 20 -6.23 12.68 3.62
N MET A 21 -7.10 12.89 2.62
CA MET A 21 -6.80 13.78 1.49
C MET A 21 -6.56 15.22 1.94
N LEU A 22 -7.33 15.71 2.91
CA LEU A 22 -7.10 17.01 3.52
C LEU A 22 -5.71 17.09 4.17
N LEU A 23 -5.31 16.06 4.93
CA LEU A 23 -3.98 16.00 5.56
C LEU A 23 -2.86 15.97 4.51
N ILE A 24 -3.05 15.25 3.40
CA ILE A 24 -2.09 15.23 2.29
C ILE A 24 -1.92 16.65 1.71
N ILE A 25 -3.02 17.36 1.46
CA ILE A 25 -2.99 18.75 0.94
C ILE A 25 -2.31 19.69 1.95
N VAL A 26 -2.63 19.55 3.24
CA VAL A 26 -2.03 20.36 4.32
C VAL A 26 -0.54 20.09 4.50
N SER A 27 -0.03 18.95 4.02
CA SER A 27 1.42 18.68 4.04
C SER A 27 2.19 19.40 2.93
N LEU A 28 1.52 19.90 1.87
CA LEU A 28 2.17 20.61 0.76
C LEU A 28 3.03 21.81 1.20
N PRO A 29 2.59 22.72 2.10
CA PRO A 29 3.44 23.81 2.58
C PRO A 29 4.67 23.32 3.33
N VAL A 30 4.53 22.24 4.11
CA VAL A 30 5.66 21.64 4.85
C VAL A 30 6.68 21.09 3.86
N PHE A 31 6.22 20.35 2.84
CA PHE A 31 7.08 19.84 1.79
C PHE A 31 7.70 20.97 0.94
N SER A 32 6.99 22.08 0.70
CA SER A 32 7.55 23.24 0.01
C SER A 32 8.79 23.81 0.73
N VAL A 33 8.84 23.77 2.06
CA VAL A 33 10.02 24.20 2.83
C VAL A 33 11.18 23.23 2.60
N VAL A 34 10.93 21.91 2.59
CA VAL A 34 11.96 20.90 2.31
C VAL A 34 12.53 21.04 0.90
N PHE A 35 11.67 21.34 -0.09
CA PHE A 35 12.09 21.62 -1.47
C PHE A 35 13.02 22.84 -1.54
N LEU A 36 12.68 23.92 -0.83
CA LEU A 36 13.50 25.13 -0.80
C LEU A 36 14.91 24.92 -0.24
N PHE A 37 15.08 23.98 0.68
CA PHE A 37 16.40 23.60 1.22
C PHE A 37 17.20 22.68 0.27
N GLY A 38 16.68 22.36 -0.92
CA GLY A 38 17.41 21.65 -1.98
C GLY A 38 17.63 20.16 -1.71
N GLY A 39 16.89 19.57 -0.77
CA GLY A 39 17.07 18.16 -0.38
C GLY A 39 16.34 17.13 -1.24
N ILE A 40 15.30 17.52 -1.98
CA ILE A 40 14.38 16.64 -2.73
C ILE A 40 13.90 17.36 -3.99
N SER A 41 13.77 16.67 -5.13
CA SER A 41 13.27 17.27 -6.38
C SER A 41 11.72 17.39 -6.40
N LEU A 42 11.19 18.19 -7.32
CA LEU A 42 9.72 18.32 -7.46
C LEU A 42 9.07 17.02 -7.95
N LEU A 43 9.80 16.20 -8.73
CA LEU A 43 9.33 14.89 -9.19
C LEU A 43 9.24 13.89 -8.04
N ASP A 44 10.28 13.82 -7.20
CA ASP A 44 10.30 12.99 -5.99
C ASP A 44 9.11 13.30 -5.07
N MET A 45 8.78 14.59 -4.91
CA MET A 45 7.59 15.00 -4.17
C MET A 45 6.31 14.48 -4.81
N GLY A 46 6.19 14.61 -6.14
CA GLY A 46 5.05 14.10 -6.89
C GLY A 46 4.85 12.59 -6.69
N GLU A 47 5.93 11.81 -6.72
CA GLU A 47 5.92 10.37 -6.49
C GLU A 47 5.50 10.03 -5.05
N LEU A 48 6.01 10.76 -4.06
CA LEU A 48 5.63 10.61 -2.65
C LEU A 48 4.13 10.86 -2.43
N PHE A 49 3.61 11.93 -3.04
CA PHE A 49 2.19 12.26 -2.97
C PHE A 49 1.33 11.22 -3.68
N ALA A 50 1.73 10.76 -4.86
CA ALA A 50 1.02 9.70 -5.59
C ALA A 50 0.97 8.41 -4.75
N PHE A 51 2.08 8.03 -4.14
CA PHE A 51 2.16 6.87 -3.24
C PHE A 51 1.19 7.03 -2.06
N TYR A 52 1.20 8.17 -1.36
CA TYR A 52 0.28 8.42 -0.24
C TYR A 52 -1.19 8.39 -0.64
N ILE A 53 -1.55 8.99 -1.76
CA ILE A 53 -2.93 8.97 -2.27
C ILE A 53 -3.36 7.52 -2.54
N LEU A 54 -2.49 6.74 -3.17
CA LEU A 54 -2.79 5.36 -3.53
C LEU A 54 -2.92 4.47 -2.29
N THR A 55 -2.00 4.56 -1.32
CA THR A 55 -2.12 3.83 -0.05
C THR A 55 -3.36 4.25 0.74
N ALA A 56 -3.72 5.54 0.74
CA ALA A 56 -4.95 6.02 1.37
C ALA A 56 -6.21 5.45 0.69
N LEU A 57 -6.20 5.34 -0.65
CA LEU A 57 -7.26 4.68 -1.41
C LEU A 57 -7.34 3.18 -1.09
N THR A 58 -6.21 2.48 -0.97
CA THR A 58 -6.18 1.06 -0.54
C THR A 58 -6.83 0.89 0.82
N LEU A 59 -6.47 1.73 1.80
CA LEU A 59 -7.07 1.73 3.14
C LEU A 59 -8.57 2.00 3.09
N GLY A 60 -8.99 3.00 2.33
CA GLY A 60 -10.40 3.34 2.14
C GLY A 60 -11.19 2.19 1.49
N ALA A 61 -10.62 1.56 0.47
CA ALA A 61 -11.23 0.46 -0.28
C ALA A 61 -11.35 -0.81 0.57
N LEU A 62 -10.32 -1.16 1.34
CA LEU A 62 -10.37 -2.25 2.33
C LEU A 62 -11.40 -1.95 3.44
N GLY A 63 -11.41 -0.73 3.95
CA GLY A 63 -12.41 -0.20 4.87
C GLY A 63 -13.83 -0.46 4.38
N LEU A 64 -14.09 -0.02 3.15
CA LEU A 64 -15.38 -0.16 2.50
C LEU A 64 -15.72 -1.64 2.24
N PHE A 65 -14.77 -2.43 1.76
CA PHE A 65 -14.94 -3.86 1.50
C PHE A 65 -15.39 -4.61 2.75
N PHE A 66 -14.66 -4.48 3.86
CA PHE A 66 -15.06 -5.13 5.11
C PHE A 66 -16.40 -4.60 5.66
N SER A 67 -16.72 -3.32 5.40
CA SER A 67 -18.04 -2.77 5.79
C SER A 67 -19.20 -3.42 5.05
N THR A 68 -18.97 -3.98 3.85
CA THR A 68 -20.00 -4.75 3.12
C THR A 68 -20.17 -6.16 3.66
N PHE A 69 -19.14 -6.72 4.31
CA PHE A 69 -19.17 -8.09 4.86
C PHE A 69 -19.69 -8.14 6.30
N PHE A 70 -19.34 -7.16 7.13
CA PHE A 70 -19.66 -7.16 8.55
C PHE A 70 -20.83 -6.23 8.88
N LYS A 71 -21.80 -6.74 9.64
CA LYS A 71 -22.98 -5.97 10.06
C LYS A 71 -22.71 -4.96 11.20
N ARG A 72 -21.60 -5.14 11.94
CA ARG A 72 -21.22 -4.28 13.08
C ARG A 72 -20.02 -3.42 12.71
N SER A 73 -20.15 -2.10 12.90
CA SER A 73 -19.09 -1.12 12.58
C SER A 73 -17.77 -1.42 13.30
N SER A 74 -17.81 -1.80 14.58
CA SER A 74 -16.60 -2.15 15.33
C SER A 74 -15.86 -3.35 14.73
N VAL A 75 -16.57 -4.38 14.30
CA VAL A 75 -15.96 -5.59 13.70
C VAL A 75 -15.37 -5.27 12.32
N SER A 76 -16.08 -4.45 11.53
CA SER A 76 -15.56 -3.96 10.25
C SER A 76 -14.26 -3.18 10.44
N GLY A 77 -14.22 -2.24 11.38
CA GLY A 77 -13.02 -1.44 11.65
C GLY A 77 -11.83 -2.31 12.05
N VAL A 78 -12.03 -3.27 12.98
CA VAL A 78 -10.98 -4.20 13.41
C VAL A 78 -10.48 -5.06 12.23
N ALA A 79 -11.38 -5.55 11.37
CA ALA A 79 -10.98 -6.33 10.20
C ALA A 79 -10.17 -5.51 9.19
N SER A 80 -10.56 -4.26 8.93
CA SER A 80 -9.83 -3.35 8.04
C SER A 80 -8.44 -3.02 8.57
N TYR A 81 -8.34 -2.64 9.84
CA TYR A 81 -7.03 -2.39 10.46
C TYR A 81 -6.19 -3.65 10.57
N GLY A 82 -6.81 -4.81 10.85
CA GLY A 82 -6.14 -6.11 10.88
C GLY A 82 -5.59 -6.51 9.52
N ALA A 83 -6.34 -6.28 8.44
CA ALA A 83 -5.86 -6.52 7.08
C ALA A 83 -4.68 -5.62 6.73
N MET A 84 -4.73 -4.33 7.06
CA MET A 84 -3.60 -3.43 6.84
C MET A 84 -2.39 -3.82 7.70
N ALA A 85 -2.62 -4.15 8.98
CA ALA A 85 -1.56 -4.61 9.88
C ALA A 85 -0.91 -5.90 9.36
N PHE A 86 -1.68 -6.79 8.75
CA PHE A 86 -1.14 -7.98 8.08
C PHE A 86 -0.35 -7.62 6.81
N LEU A 87 -0.82 -6.66 6.00
CA LEU A 87 -0.07 -6.15 4.84
C LEU A 87 1.25 -5.51 5.22
N ILE A 88 1.35 -4.86 6.38
CA ILE A 88 2.57 -4.22 6.87
C ILE A 88 3.46 -5.21 7.64
N LEU A 89 2.94 -5.81 8.70
CA LEU A 89 3.73 -6.66 9.61
C LEU A 89 3.79 -8.10 9.13
N GLY A 90 2.65 -8.66 8.69
CA GLY A 90 2.57 -10.05 8.26
C GLY A 90 3.45 -10.34 7.05
N THR A 91 3.36 -9.53 6.00
CA THR A 91 4.19 -9.70 4.79
C THR A 91 5.68 -9.44 5.08
N LEU A 92 6.00 -8.50 5.98
CA LEU A 92 7.37 -8.22 6.39
C LEU A 92 7.99 -9.40 7.15
N LEU A 93 7.25 -9.95 8.12
CA LEU A 93 7.70 -11.11 8.88
C LEU A 93 7.83 -12.34 7.98
N LEU A 94 6.85 -12.61 7.13
CA LEU A 94 6.88 -13.74 6.20
C LEU A 94 8.04 -13.63 5.19
N SER A 95 8.29 -12.44 4.64
CA SER A 95 9.42 -12.22 3.75
C SER A 95 10.76 -12.37 4.48
N ALA A 96 10.89 -11.85 5.70
CA ALA A 96 12.09 -12.02 6.52
C ALA A 96 12.37 -13.49 6.84
N MET A 97 11.34 -14.25 7.27
CA MET A 97 11.46 -15.68 7.53
C MET A 97 11.86 -16.45 6.27
N TYR A 98 11.24 -16.15 5.13
CA TYR A 98 11.57 -16.79 3.85
C TYR A 98 13.02 -16.52 3.43
N MET A 99 13.48 -15.28 3.54
CA MET A 99 14.87 -14.90 3.24
C MET A 99 15.86 -15.61 4.16
N TYR A 100 15.60 -15.61 5.47
CA TYR A 100 16.45 -16.27 6.45
C TYR A 100 16.59 -17.78 6.15
N SER A 101 15.46 -18.48 5.96
CA SER A 101 15.47 -19.90 5.62
C SER A 101 16.15 -20.20 4.28
N TYR A 102 16.08 -19.30 3.31
CA TYR A 102 16.77 -19.47 2.02
C TYR A 102 18.29 -19.43 2.19
N VAL A 103 18.79 -18.42 2.90
CA VAL A 103 20.23 -18.25 3.16
C VAL A 103 20.76 -19.40 3.99
N GLU A 104 20.02 -19.83 5.01
CA GLU A 104 20.41 -20.98 5.85
C GLU A 104 20.55 -22.27 5.04
N ARG A 105 19.66 -22.51 4.07
CA ARG A 105 19.70 -23.73 3.22
C ARG A 105 20.76 -23.68 2.12
N THR A 106 21.04 -22.51 1.57
CA THR A 106 21.89 -22.37 0.37
C THR A 106 23.28 -21.83 0.67
N GLY A 107 23.48 -21.22 1.84
CA GLY A 107 24.68 -20.49 2.22
C GLY A 107 24.93 -19.23 1.37
N LYS A 108 23.96 -18.81 0.55
CA LYS A 108 24.10 -17.70 -0.39
C LYS A 108 22.97 -16.69 -0.23
N PRO A 109 23.25 -15.38 -0.43
CA PRO A 109 22.22 -14.37 -0.47
C PRO A 109 21.30 -14.59 -1.68
N MET A 110 20.03 -14.24 -1.53
CA MET A 110 19.05 -14.35 -2.61
C MET A 110 19.41 -13.41 -3.76
N ALA A 111 19.42 -13.91 -4.99
CA ALA A 111 19.73 -13.13 -6.19
C ALA A 111 18.53 -12.30 -6.72
N PHE A 112 17.37 -12.40 -6.07
CA PHE A 112 16.14 -11.70 -6.42
C PHE A 112 15.45 -11.18 -5.16
N THR A 113 14.62 -10.15 -5.32
CA THR A 113 13.81 -9.60 -4.23
C THR A 113 12.55 -10.46 -4.01
N PRO A 114 12.22 -10.90 -2.78
CA PRO A 114 11.02 -11.69 -2.52
C PRO A 114 9.74 -10.98 -2.92
N ILE A 115 8.81 -11.70 -3.56
CA ILE A 115 7.57 -11.09 -4.07
C ILE A 115 6.70 -10.47 -2.98
N LEU A 116 6.71 -11.05 -1.78
CA LEU A 116 5.97 -10.56 -0.61
C LEU A 116 6.38 -9.14 -0.20
N LEU A 117 7.61 -8.72 -0.51
CA LEU A 117 8.10 -7.40 -0.14
C LEU A 117 7.52 -6.31 -1.04
N TYR A 118 7.18 -6.63 -2.29
CA TYR A 118 6.46 -5.71 -3.18
C TYR A 118 5.01 -5.48 -2.76
N ILE A 119 4.43 -6.40 -1.98
CA ILE A 119 3.06 -6.27 -1.46
C ILE A 119 3.02 -5.38 -0.21
N ASN A 120 4.19 -5.07 0.37
CA ASN A 120 4.28 -4.39 1.65
C ASN A 120 4.35 -2.87 1.45
N PRO A 121 3.32 -2.11 1.88
CA PRO A 121 3.30 -0.66 1.68
C PRO A 121 4.37 0.07 2.49
N MET A 122 4.81 -0.49 3.63
CA MET A 122 5.90 0.09 4.42
C MET A 122 7.26 -0.13 3.76
N ALA A 123 7.49 -1.30 3.14
CA ALA A 123 8.71 -1.56 2.37
C ALA A 123 8.75 -0.73 1.09
N GLY A 124 7.61 -0.60 0.41
CA GLY A 124 7.45 0.33 -0.72
C GLY A 124 7.76 1.77 -0.31
N PHE A 125 7.14 2.27 0.76
CA PHE A 125 7.39 3.61 1.28
C PHE A 125 8.86 3.84 1.64
N ALA A 126 9.48 2.90 2.36
CA ALA A 126 10.88 3.01 2.75
C ALA A 126 11.82 2.97 1.52
N SER A 127 11.47 2.22 0.48
CA SER A 127 12.23 2.19 -0.78
C SER A 127 12.13 3.52 -1.52
N LEU A 128 10.94 4.11 -1.56
CA LEU A 128 10.73 5.42 -2.17
C LEU A 128 11.58 6.49 -1.48
N LEU A 129 11.55 6.53 -0.14
CA LEU A 129 12.40 7.46 0.62
C LEU A 129 13.89 7.20 0.37
N ALA A 130 14.33 5.94 0.32
CA ALA A 130 15.72 5.60 0.10
C ALA A 130 16.24 6.12 -1.25
N ASP A 131 15.41 6.05 -2.30
CA ASP A 131 15.69 6.58 -3.64
C ASP A 131 15.80 8.12 -3.60
N GLN A 132 14.87 8.80 -2.92
CA GLN A 132 14.83 10.27 -2.83
C GLN A 132 16.01 10.86 -2.06
N PHE A 133 16.44 10.21 -0.98
CA PHE A 133 17.60 10.67 -0.19
C PHE A 133 18.94 10.21 -0.78
N GLY A 134 18.95 9.48 -1.90
CA GLY A 134 20.17 8.97 -2.55
C GLY A 134 21.02 8.06 -1.66
N THR A 135 20.43 7.51 -0.60
CA THR A 135 21.18 6.83 0.47
C THR A 135 21.80 5.51 0.01
N GLY A 136 21.35 4.92 -1.10
CA GLY A 136 21.81 3.61 -1.58
C GLY A 136 21.59 2.48 -0.55
N ILE A 137 20.91 2.78 0.56
CA ILE A 137 20.52 1.83 1.59
C ILE A 137 19.17 1.28 1.12
N SER A 138 19.23 0.20 0.35
CA SER A 138 18.06 -0.60 0.07
C SER A 138 17.45 -1.05 1.41
N VAL A 139 16.14 -0.86 1.59
CA VAL A 139 15.34 -1.38 2.72
C VAL A 139 15.70 -2.85 3.01
N MET A 140 16.08 -3.56 1.96
CA MET A 140 16.62 -4.91 1.99
C MET A 140 17.80 -5.13 2.96
N ARG A 141 18.68 -4.14 3.14
CA ARG A 141 19.81 -4.20 4.09
C ARG A 141 19.34 -4.20 5.55
N LEU A 142 18.13 -3.71 5.84
CA LEU A 142 17.50 -3.86 7.17
C LEU A 142 17.21 -5.34 7.48
N PHE A 143 17.07 -6.18 6.46
CA PHE A 143 16.93 -7.64 6.58
C PHE A 143 18.27 -8.39 6.49
N GLY A 144 19.38 -7.68 6.73
CA GLY A 144 20.75 -8.19 6.68
C GLY A 144 21.28 -8.37 5.25
N ASN A 145 22.38 -9.11 5.11
CA ASN A 145 22.95 -9.48 3.81
C ASN A 145 22.19 -10.66 3.17
N SER A 146 20.88 -10.81 3.47
CA SER A 146 20.08 -11.96 3.06
C SER A 146 19.70 -11.91 1.58
N VAL A 147 19.81 -10.73 0.98
CA VAL A 147 19.59 -10.49 -0.46
C VAL A 147 20.83 -9.84 -1.03
N SER A 148 21.20 -10.27 -2.23
CA SER A 148 22.38 -9.78 -2.93
C SER A 148 22.25 -8.28 -3.21
N ALA A 149 23.35 -7.55 -3.08
CA ALA A 149 23.40 -6.13 -3.48
C ALA A 149 23.07 -5.93 -4.98
N ASN A 150 23.30 -6.96 -5.79
CA ASN A 150 22.96 -6.99 -7.21
C ASN A 150 21.64 -7.72 -7.49
N ALA A 151 20.79 -7.93 -6.48
CA ALA A 151 19.50 -8.54 -6.69
C ALA A 151 18.67 -7.65 -7.62
N GLY A 152 18.49 -8.10 -8.86
CA GLY A 152 17.68 -7.40 -9.83
C GLY A 152 16.22 -7.36 -9.40
N GLY A 153 15.53 -6.29 -9.79
CA GLY A 153 14.13 -6.07 -9.50
C GLY A 153 13.73 -4.64 -9.86
N MET A 154 12.44 -4.43 -10.08
CA MET A 154 11.90 -3.08 -10.06
C MET A 154 12.01 -2.51 -8.64
N PRO A 155 12.03 -1.18 -8.46
CA PRO A 155 11.94 -0.58 -7.14
C PRO A 155 10.70 -1.10 -6.37
N LEU A 156 10.83 -1.29 -5.06
CA LEU A 156 9.74 -1.85 -4.25
C LEU A 156 8.52 -0.93 -4.23
N TRP A 157 8.74 0.38 -4.31
CA TRP A 157 7.66 1.37 -4.33
C TRP A 157 6.82 1.28 -5.61
N GLU A 158 7.45 1.08 -6.77
CA GLU A 158 6.74 0.87 -8.04
C GLU A 158 5.89 -0.38 -7.99
N GLY A 159 6.47 -1.51 -7.55
CA GLY A 159 5.74 -2.77 -7.42
C GLY A 159 4.59 -2.69 -6.41
N ASN A 160 4.78 -1.98 -5.30
CA ASN A 160 3.72 -1.75 -4.32
C ASN A 160 2.59 -0.88 -4.89
N MET A 161 2.89 0.16 -5.68
CA MET A 161 1.83 0.94 -6.32
C MET A 161 1.01 0.11 -7.30
N ILE A 162 1.66 -0.78 -8.07
CA ILE A 162 0.95 -1.70 -8.97
C ILE A 162 0.04 -2.64 -8.15
N PHE A 163 0.55 -3.19 -7.05
CA PHE A 163 -0.25 -4.04 -6.17
C PHE A 163 -1.43 -3.28 -5.53
N ASP A 164 -1.20 -2.07 -5.04
CA ASP A 164 -2.23 -1.19 -4.46
C ASP A 164 -3.33 -0.86 -5.48
N GLY A 165 -2.96 -0.54 -6.73
CA GLY A 165 -3.92 -0.35 -7.81
C GLY A 165 -4.78 -1.60 -8.06
N CYS A 166 -4.15 -2.77 -8.11
CA CYS A 166 -4.87 -4.05 -8.28
C CYS A 166 -5.81 -4.35 -7.12
N ILE A 167 -5.36 -4.21 -5.87
CA ILE A 167 -6.18 -4.53 -4.70
C ILE A 167 -7.36 -3.56 -4.54
N ILE A 168 -7.18 -2.28 -4.88
CA ILE A 168 -8.28 -1.29 -4.94
C ILE A 168 -9.35 -1.77 -5.92
N VAL A 169 -8.97 -2.10 -7.16
CA VAL A 169 -9.92 -2.55 -8.19
C VAL A 169 -10.65 -3.82 -7.72
N ILE A 170 -9.92 -4.82 -7.22
CA ILE A 170 -10.50 -6.09 -6.77
C ILE A 170 -11.48 -5.87 -5.61
N THR A 171 -11.08 -5.13 -4.58
CA THR A 171 -11.91 -4.91 -3.38
C THR A 171 -13.15 -4.07 -3.69
N LEU A 172 -13.05 -3.08 -4.58
CA LEU A 172 -14.20 -2.30 -5.04
C LEU A 172 -15.16 -3.16 -5.87
N LEU A 173 -14.67 -3.98 -6.81
CA LEU A 173 -15.51 -4.88 -7.59
C LEU A 173 -16.26 -5.88 -6.69
N LEU A 174 -15.57 -6.50 -5.73
CA LEU A 174 -16.21 -7.41 -4.78
C LEU A 174 -17.25 -6.69 -3.90
N SER A 175 -16.98 -5.46 -3.51
CA SER A 175 -17.94 -4.62 -2.77
C SER A 175 -19.18 -4.31 -3.60
N ILE A 176 -19.01 -3.98 -4.89
CA ILE A 176 -20.10 -3.74 -5.83
C ILE A 176 -20.96 -4.99 -5.97
N VAL A 177 -20.35 -6.15 -6.25
CA VAL A 177 -21.07 -7.43 -6.42
C VAL A 177 -21.88 -7.77 -5.18
N LYS A 178 -21.36 -7.48 -3.99
CA LYS A 178 -22.05 -7.77 -2.73
C LYS A 178 -23.16 -6.78 -2.39
N ILE A 179 -23.01 -5.51 -2.75
CA ILE A 179 -24.04 -4.48 -2.52
C ILE A 179 -25.16 -4.59 -3.56
N ASN A 180 -24.87 -5.05 -4.78
CA ASN A 180 -25.86 -5.15 -5.83
C ASN A 180 -26.90 -6.22 -5.47
N PRO A 181 -28.20 -5.88 -5.30
CA PRO A 181 -29.24 -6.84 -4.93
C PRO A 181 -29.67 -7.71 -6.12
N VAL A 182 -28.73 -8.23 -6.92
CA VAL A 182 -29.02 -9.18 -7.99
C VAL A 182 -28.99 -10.59 -7.40
N ARG A 183 -29.99 -10.87 -6.55
CA ARG A 183 -30.83 -12.09 -6.55
C ARG A 183 -31.73 -12.07 -5.31
N LYS A 184 -32.65 -11.10 -5.26
CA LYS A 184 -33.92 -11.33 -4.56
C LYS A 184 -34.88 -11.91 -5.61
N ASN A 185 -35.10 -13.22 -5.52
CA ASN A 185 -36.13 -14.00 -6.20
C ASN A 185 -35.98 -14.23 -7.72
N ILE A 186 -35.35 -15.36 -8.09
CA ILE A 186 -36.02 -16.46 -8.81
C ILE A 186 -35.58 -17.76 -8.16
#